data_AF-R5IQT2-F1
#
_entry.id   AF-R5IQT2-F1
#
_cell.length_a   1.000
_cell.length_b   1.000
_cell.length_c   1.000
_cell.angle_alpha   90.00
_cell.angle_beta   90.00
_cell.angle_gamma   90.00
#
_symmetry.space_group_name_H-M   'P 1'
#
loop_
_entity.id
_entity.type
_entity.pdbx_description
1 polymer ?
#
loop_
_entity_poly.entity_id
_entity_poly.type
_entity_poly.pdbx_seq_one_letter_code
_entity_poly.pdbx_strand_id
1 'polypeptide(L)'
;MVFNQYYTQSEMLMYCVAMNAKDFMDWQNGTCNFDSDEFRALLEFVKPLPAEFNWQSDGEYESDFTRMKSGKQLLYPMNLNDFDNIYYTFAALDHDIRFVGFPREDGSSGSAFTASVTLCITTACKDKADAWAFIRSTLSEEYQKNLWNFPILRSAFDAMAGKAMTQEYQTDANGSQVLDENGDPIPISSGGMSYGDEPMIELYAVTQEQYDTVMELIESTTNFLDYDQSVLSIISEEAAGYLAGDRSVEETSRLIQSRVSLYIQEQK
;
A
#
# COMPACT_ATOMS: atom_id res chain seq x y z
N MET A 1 -0.41 0.03 -21.49
CA MET A 1 -1.59 0.39 -20.65
C MET A 1 -1.04 1.00 -19.37
N VAL A 2 -1.73 1.91 -18.68
CA VAL A 2 -1.18 2.46 -17.43
C VAL A 2 -1.14 1.39 -16.34
N PHE A 3 -2.24 0.65 -16.19
CA PHE A 3 -2.41 -0.41 -15.21
C PHE A 3 -2.68 -1.77 -15.88
N ASN A 4 -2.66 -2.84 -15.09
CA ASN A 4 -3.18 -4.16 -15.49
C ASN A 4 -4.70 -4.11 -15.71
N GLN A 5 -5.22 -5.06 -16.48
CA GLN A 5 -6.63 -5.11 -16.88
C GLN A 5 -7.60 -5.47 -15.73
N TYR A 6 -7.11 -6.03 -14.63
CA TYR A 6 -7.95 -6.29 -13.46
C TYR A 6 -8.18 -5.05 -12.59
N TYR A 7 -7.38 -3.99 -12.73
CA TYR A 7 -7.62 -2.70 -12.07
C TYR A 7 -8.78 -1.96 -12.76
N THR A 8 -9.99 -2.35 -12.38
CA THR A 8 -11.22 -1.80 -12.95
C THR A 8 -11.49 -0.37 -12.50
N GLN A 9 -12.43 0.30 -13.18
CA GLN A 9 -12.93 1.62 -12.80
C GLN A 9 -13.34 1.68 -11.32
N SER A 10 -14.10 0.68 -10.85
CA SER A 10 -14.60 0.63 -9.47
C SER A 10 -13.48 0.38 -8.45
N GLU A 11 -12.56 -0.53 -8.76
CA GLU A 11 -11.45 -0.86 -7.87
C GLU A 11 -10.50 0.33 -7.69
N MET A 12 -10.10 0.97 -8.80
CA MET A 12 -9.21 2.14 -8.72
C MET A 12 -9.89 3.33 -8.05
N LEU A 13 -11.20 3.52 -8.25
CA LEU A 13 -11.99 4.52 -7.54
C LEU A 13 -11.93 4.31 -6.02
N MET A 14 -12.13 3.07 -5.57
CA MET A 14 -12.04 2.72 -4.16
C MET A 14 -10.65 2.98 -3.59
N TYR A 15 -9.58 2.59 -4.29
CA TYR A 15 -8.22 2.86 -3.82
C TYR A 15 -7.94 4.37 -3.70
N CYS A 16 -8.25 5.15 -4.73
CA CYS A 16 -8.00 6.59 -4.71
C CYS A 16 -8.80 7.30 -3.60
N VAL A 17 -10.05 6.88 -3.33
CA VAL A 17 -10.85 7.44 -2.23
C VAL A 17 -10.29 7.03 -0.88
N ALA A 18 -9.97 5.75 -0.68
CA ALA A 18 -9.48 5.23 0.59
C ALA A 18 -8.12 5.84 1.00
N MET A 19 -7.22 6.03 0.04
CA MET A 19 -5.88 6.58 0.29
C MET A 19 -5.89 8.09 0.54
N ASN A 20 -6.92 8.78 0.04
CA ASN A 20 -7.09 10.23 0.18
C ASN A 20 -8.32 10.59 1.03
N ALA A 21 -8.79 9.68 1.88
CA ALA A 21 -10.07 9.84 2.57
C ALA A 21 -10.17 11.09 3.44
N LYS A 22 -9.05 11.53 4.03
CA LYS A 22 -8.95 12.77 4.80
C LYS A 22 -9.23 14.02 3.97
N ASP A 23 -8.98 13.97 2.66
CA ASP A 23 -9.32 15.05 1.74
C ASP A 23 -10.81 15.07 1.45
N PHE A 24 -11.48 13.91 1.59
CA PHE A 24 -12.88 13.73 1.22
C PHE A 24 -13.87 13.77 2.39
N MET A 25 -13.42 13.43 3.59
CA MET A 25 -14.26 13.22 4.77
C MET A 25 -13.63 13.79 6.03
N ASP A 26 -14.48 14.44 6.83
CA ASP A 26 -14.18 14.87 8.18
C ASP A 26 -15.26 14.33 9.12
N TRP A 27 -14.96 13.20 9.74
CA TRP A 27 -15.85 12.55 10.72
C TRP A 27 -16.11 13.40 11.95
N GLN A 28 -15.12 14.21 12.38
CA GLN A 28 -15.23 15.02 13.58
C GLN A 28 -16.25 16.15 13.40
N ASN A 29 -16.17 16.85 12.26
CA ASN A 29 -17.12 17.91 11.93
C ASN A 29 -18.40 17.35 11.28
N GLY A 30 -18.36 16.12 10.77
CA GLY A 30 -19.46 15.45 10.10
C GLY A 30 -19.73 16.05 8.72
N THR A 31 -18.67 16.29 7.96
CA THR A 31 -18.71 16.91 6.63
C THR A 31 -17.97 16.06 5.61
N CYS A 32 -18.36 16.17 4.35
CA CYS A 32 -17.65 15.61 3.20
C CYS A 32 -17.71 16.59 2.02
N ASN A 33 -16.88 16.38 1.00
CA ASN A 33 -16.73 17.24 -0.19
C ASN A 33 -16.59 16.41 -1.49
N PHE A 34 -17.42 15.39 -1.64
CA PHE A 34 -17.52 14.59 -2.86
C PHE A 34 -18.13 15.35 -4.06
N ASP A 35 -18.61 16.57 -3.89
CA ASP A 35 -18.99 17.48 -4.98
C ASP A 35 -17.89 18.51 -5.35
N SER A 36 -16.68 18.27 -4.88
CA SER A 36 -15.48 19.04 -5.21
C SER A 36 -14.96 18.76 -6.63
N ASP A 37 -14.12 19.64 -7.16
CA ASP A 37 -13.50 19.45 -8.47
C ASP A 37 -12.46 18.32 -8.41
N GLU A 38 -11.79 18.16 -7.27
CA GLU A 38 -10.85 17.09 -6.97
C GLU A 38 -11.50 15.70 -7.09
N PHE A 39 -12.71 15.52 -6.55
CA PHE A 39 -13.42 14.25 -6.68
C PHE A 39 -13.91 13.99 -8.11
N ARG A 40 -14.31 15.04 -8.83
CA ARG A 40 -14.70 14.93 -10.24
C ARG A 40 -13.52 14.53 -11.12
N ALA A 41 -12.34 15.11 -10.90
CA ALA A 41 -11.11 14.74 -11.58
C ALA A 41 -10.74 13.26 -11.33
N LEU A 42 -10.97 12.76 -10.11
CA LEU A 42 -10.77 11.35 -9.79
C LEU A 42 -11.73 10.44 -10.57
N LEU A 43 -13.02 10.79 -10.67
CA LEU A 43 -13.99 10.05 -11.50
C LEU A 43 -13.57 10.03 -12.98
N GLU A 44 -13.09 11.16 -13.51
CA GLU A 44 -12.56 11.25 -14.88
C GLU A 44 -11.30 10.40 -15.08
N PHE A 45 -10.41 10.38 -14.10
CA PHE A 45 -9.17 9.59 -14.11
C PHE A 45 -9.45 8.09 -14.21
N VAL A 46 -10.45 7.57 -13.48
CA VAL A 46 -10.75 6.14 -13.47
C VAL A 46 -11.62 5.70 -14.65
N LYS A 47 -12.42 6.61 -15.24
CA LYS A 47 -13.32 6.30 -16.36
C LYS A 47 -12.68 5.56 -17.55
N PRO A 48 -11.44 5.86 -18.02
CA PRO A 48 -10.83 5.13 -19.12
C PRO A 48 -10.37 3.70 -18.77
N LEU A 49 -10.42 3.29 -17.50
CA LEU A 49 -10.05 1.94 -17.07
C LEU A 49 -11.13 0.91 -17.46
N PRO A 50 -10.81 -0.41 -17.47
CA PRO A 50 -11.79 -1.45 -17.74
C PRO A 50 -12.98 -1.40 -16.78
N ALA A 51 -14.21 -1.51 -17.28
CA ALA A 51 -15.40 -1.55 -16.44
C ALA A 51 -15.48 -2.83 -15.60
N GLU A 52 -15.12 -3.96 -16.22
CA GLU A 52 -15.13 -5.28 -15.60
C GLU A 52 -13.90 -6.08 -16.03
N PHE A 53 -13.52 -7.06 -15.23
CA PHE A 53 -12.47 -8.02 -15.55
C PHE A 53 -13.00 -9.44 -15.44
N ASN A 54 -12.79 -10.24 -16.49
CA ASN A 54 -13.24 -11.62 -16.54
C ASN A 54 -12.14 -12.58 -16.04
N TRP A 55 -12.23 -12.95 -14.77
CA TRP A 55 -11.35 -13.94 -14.14
C TRP A 55 -11.42 -15.34 -14.78
N GLN A 56 -12.45 -15.64 -15.57
CA GLN A 56 -12.63 -16.92 -16.26
C GLN A 56 -12.12 -16.90 -17.71
N SER A 57 -11.46 -15.83 -18.16
CA SER A 57 -10.86 -15.83 -19.50
C SER A 57 -9.70 -16.83 -19.57
N ASP A 58 -9.61 -17.60 -20.66
CA ASP A 58 -8.55 -18.59 -20.93
C ASP A 58 -7.14 -17.97 -21.14
N GLY A 59 -6.94 -16.70 -20.80
CA GLY A 59 -5.65 -16.03 -20.92
C GLY A 59 -4.69 -16.47 -19.82
N GLU A 60 -3.41 -16.67 -20.17
CA GLU A 60 -2.36 -16.86 -19.16
C GLU A 60 -2.31 -15.63 -18.24
N TYR A 61 -2.38 -15.87 -16.93
CA TYR A 61 -2.20 -14.83 -15.93
C TYR A 61 -0.78 -14.26 -16.05
N GLU A 62 -0.68 -12.94 -16.18
CA GLU A 62 0.60 -12.22 -16.23
C GLU A 62 0.67 -11.26 -15.04
N SER A 63 1.68 -11.45 -14.18
CA SER A 63 1.86 -10.64 -12.96
C SER A 63 2.16 -9.18 -13.28
N ASP A 64 1.90 -8.26 -12.34
CA ASP A 64 2.27 -6.85 -12.49
C ASP A 64 3.78 -6.69 -12.76
N PHE A 65 4.63 -7.46 -12.07
CA PHE A 65 6.09 -7.42 -12.27
C PHE A 65 6.49 -7.79 -13.69
N THR A 66 5.96 -8.89 -14.23
CA THR A 66 6.23 -9.32 -15.62
C THR A 66 5.82 -8.25 -16.64
N ARG A 67 4.65 -7.62 -16.42
CA ARG A 67 4.11 -6.60 -17.31
C ARG A 67 4.87 -5.29 -17.26
N MET A 68 5.33 -4.91 -16.07
CA MET A 68 6.17 -3.73 -15.85
C MET A 68 7.53 -3.92 -16.54
N LYS A 69 8.21 -5.06 -16.31
CA LYS A 69 9.49 -5.43 -16.97
C LYS A 69 9.39 -5.44 -18.49
N SER A 70 8.29 -5.93 -19.04
CA SER A 70 8.06 -5.96 -20.49
C SER A 70 7.52 -4.65 -21.08
N GLY A 71 7.32 -3.61 -20.27
CA GLY A 71 6.81 -2.30 -20.71
C GLY A 71 5.33 -2.29 -21.10
N LYS A 72 4.57 -3.34 -20.77
CA LYS A 72 3.12 -3.43 -21.03
C LYS A 72 2.31 -2.56 -20.06
N GLN A 73 2.87 -2.30 -18.89
CA GLN A 73 2.27 -1.59 -17.77
C GLN A 73 3.24 -0.55 -17.21
N LEU A 74 2.72 0.56 -16.68
CA LEU A 74 3.53 1.65 -16.14
C LEU A 74 3.42 1.77 -14.62
N LEU A 75 2.25 1.48 -14.06
CA LEU A 75 1.97 1.66 -12.63
C LEU A 75 1.20 0.43 -12.09
N TYR A 76 1.38 0.15 -10.81
CA TYR A 76 0.56 -0.80 -10.06
C TYR A 76 0.42 -0.35 -8.60
N PRO A 77 -0.76 -0.50 -7.97
CA PRO A 77 -0.92 -0.40 -6.53
C PRO A 77 -0.02 -1.41 -5.80
N MET A 78 0.67 -0.95 -4.76
CA MET A 78 1.51 -1.84 -3.95
C MET A 78 1.49 -1.45 -2.47
N ASN A 79 1.91 -2.38 -1.62
CA ASN A 79 2.16 -2.13 -0.20
C ASN A 79 3.60 -2.52 0.15
N LEU A 80 4.21 -1.77 1.06
CA LEU A 80 5.46 -2.14 1.72
C LEU A 80 5.17 -2.36 3.20
N ASN A 81 5.38 -3.58 3.68
CA ASN A 81 5.07 -3.95 5.05
C ASN A 81 6.26 -4.56 5.79
N ASP A 82 7.37 -4.93 5.14
CA ASP A 82 8.56 -5.49 5.77
C ASP A 82 9.82 -5.24 4.92
N PHE A 83 11.00 -5.56 5.45
CA PHE A 83 12.28 -5.31 4.78
C PHE A 83 12.53 -6.26 3.60
N ASP A 84 11.95 -7.46 3.62
CA ASP A 84 12.07 -8.42 2.52
C ASP A 84 11.31 -7.90 1.30
N ASN A 85 10.12 -7.31 1.51
CA ASN A 85 9.30 -6.64 0.51
C ASN A 85 10.05 -5.49 -0.15
N ILE A 86 10.87 -4.74 0.60
CA ILE A 86 11.75 -3.71 0.02
C ILE A 86 12.66 -4.37 -1.01
N TYR A 87 13.47 -5.35 -0.60
CA TYR A 87 14.42 -5.98 -1.50
C TYR A 87 13.73 -6.57 -2.74
N TYR A 88 12.66 -7.35 -2.54
CA TYR A 88 11.94 -8.00 -3.63
C TYR A 88 11.37 -6.99 -4.62
N THR A 89 10.79 -5.90 -4.12
CA THR A 89 10.23 -4.86 -4.98
C THR A 89 11.28 -4.26 -5.90
N PHE A 90 12.46 -3.96 -5.37
CA PHE A 90 13.56 -3.43 -6.17
C PHE A 90 14.12 -4.47 -7.12
N ALA A 91 14.42 -5.69 -6.65
CA ALA A 91 14.98 -6.75 -7.47
C ALA A 91 14.01 -7.20 -8.60
N ALA A 92 12.70 -7.21 -8.33
CA ALA A 92 11.70 -7.59 -9.32
C ALA A 92 11.49 -6.56 -10.42
N LEU A 93 12.01 -5.33 -10.27
CA LEU A 93 11.91 -4.24 -11.24
C LEU A 93 13.29 -3.67 -11.60
N ASP A 94 14.31 -4.52 -11.61
CA ASP A 94 15.68 -4.21 -12.04
C ASP A 94 16.28 -2.98 -11.32
N HIS A 95 15.88 -2.78 -10.07
CA HIS A 95 16.25 -1.66 -9.19
C HIS A 95 15.84 -0.27 -9.70
N ASP A 96 15.03 -0.18 -10.75
CA ASP A 96 14.51 1.08 -11.31
C ASP A 96 13.02 1.25 -10.96
N ILE A 97 12.76 1.51 -9.68
CA ILE A 97 11.41 1.76 -9.16
C ILE A 97 11.27 3.17 -8.58
N ARG A 98 10.07 3.75 -8.74
CA ARG A 98 9.66 5.01 -8.11
C ARG A 98 8.32 4.84 -7.38
N PHE A 99 8.25 5.34 -6.16
CA PHE A 99 7.00 5.41 -5.39
C PHE A 99 6.36 6.78 -5.59
N VAL A 100 5.27 6.84 -6.34
CA VAL A 100 4.63 8.12 -6.74
C VAL A 100 3.32 8.43 -6.00
N GLY A 101 2.78 7.46 -5.26
CA GLY A 101 1.50 7.58 -4.55
C GLY A 101 0.28 7.55 -5.48
N PHE A 102 -0.91 7.52 -4.87
CA PHE A 102 -2.17 7.69 -5.60
C PHE A 102 -2.37 9.16 -6.02
N PRO A 103 -3.13 9.44 -7.08
CA PRO A 103 -3.30 10.79 -7.58
C PRO A 103 -3.98 11.70 -6.54
N ARG A 104 -3.43 12.91 -6.39
CA ARG A 104 -4.00 14.04 -5.66
C ARG A 104 -3.88 15.30 -6.51
N GLU A 105 -4.86 16.19 -6.40
CA GLU A 105 -4.94 17.40 -7.24
C GLU A 105 -3.80 18.39 -6.95
N ASP A 106 -3.31 18.42 -5.71
CA ASP A 106 -2.19 19.28 -5.31
C ASP A 106 -0.82 18.78 -5.79
N GLY A 107 -0.77 17.65 -6.51
CA GLY A 107 0.44 17.02 -7.02
C GLY A 107 1.30 16.35 -5.95
N SER A 108 0.84 16.30 -4.70
CA SER A 108 1.51 15.55 -3.65
C SER A 108 1.23 14.04 -3.77
N SER A 109 2.03 13.23 -3.09
CA SER A 109 1.85 11.78 -3.06
C SER A 109 0.60 11.40 -2.26
N GLY A 110 -0.32 10.65 -2.88
CA GLY A 110 -1.42 9.95 -2.20
C GLY A 110 -1.02 8.62 -1.58
N SER A 111 0.22 8.47 -1.13
CA SER A 111 0.60 7.34 -0.27
C SER A 111 -0.07 7.46 1.09
N ALA A 112 -0.42 6.33 1.69
CA ALA A 112 -1.00 6.29 3.02
C ALA A 112 -0.43 5.12 3.84
N PHE A 113 -0.33 5.32 5.15
CA PHE A 113 -0.09 4.23 6.09
C PHE A 113 -1.33 3.39 6.29
N THR A 114 -1.16 2.09 6.52
CA THR A 114 -2.21 1.20 7.00
C THR A 114 -1.71 0.42 8.20
N ALA A 115 -2.58 0.13 9.15
CA ALA A 115 -2.25 -0.71 10.30
C ALA A 115 -2.75 -2.12 10.06
N SER A 116 -1.86 -3.11 10.24
CA SER A 116 -2.28 -4.52 10.24
C SER A 116 -3.20 -4.85 11.41
N VAL A 117 -3.02 -4.16 12.54
CA VAL A 117 -3.83 -4.34 13.75
C VAL A 117 -4.05 -2.99 14.42
N THR A 118 -5.32 -2.69 14.72
CA THR A 118 -5.72 -1.55 15.57
C THR A 118 -6.32 -2.08 16.86
N LEU A 119 -5.83 -1.61 18.00
CA LEU A 119 -6.33 -2.00 19.33
C LEU A 119 -7.07 -0.83 19.97
N CYS A 120 -8.32 -1.05 20.37
CA CYS A 120 -9.17 -0.05 21.00
C CYS A 120 -9.72 -0.57 22.33
N ILE A 121 -9.91 0.33 23.30
CA ILE A 121 -10.60 0.02 24.56
C ILE A 121 -12.01 0.60 24.48
N THR A 122 -13.02 -0.24 24.65
CA THR A 122 -14.42 0.22 24.64
C THR A 122 -14.71 1.12 25.84
N THR A 123 -15.62 2.08 25.68
CA THR A 123 -16.03 2.99 26.76
C THR A 123 -16.65 2.26 27.95
N ALA A 124 -17.29 1.11 27.69
CA ALA A 124 -17.91 0.21 28.66
C ALA A 124 -16.92 -0.72 29.39
N CYS A 125 -15.64 -0.74 29.02
CA CYS A 125 -14.64 -1.59 29.67
C CYS A 125 -14.55 -1.27 31.17
N LYS A 126 -14.76 -2.30 31.99
CA LYS A 126 -14.69 -2.19 33.46
C LYS A 126 -13.23 -2.17 33.95
N ASP A 127 -12.38 -3.00 33.35
CA ASP A 127 -10.99 -3.22 33.75
C ASP A 127 -10.02 -2.41 32.90
N LYS A 128 -10.21 -1.09 32.85
CA LYS A 128 -9.44 -0.19 31.98
C LYS A 128 -7.93 -0.27 32.21
N ALA A 129 -7.50 -0.45 33.46
CA ALA A 129 -6.08 -0.51 33.80
C ALA A 129 -5.39 -1.71 33.14
N ASP A 130 -6.02 -2.88 33.20
CA ASP A 130 -5.51 -4.13 32.62
C ASP A 130 -5.58 -4.11 31.09
N ALA A 131 -6.67 -3.59 30.52
CA ALA A 131 -6.78 -3.37 29.08
C ALA A 131 -5.66 -2.44 28.56
N TRP A 132 -5.37 -1.36 29.28
CA TRP A 132 -4.23 -0.50 28.97
C TRP A 132 -2.88 -1.19 29.17
N ALA A 133 -2.74 -2.07 30.17
CA ALA A 133 -1.53 -2.85 30.37
C ALA A 133 -1.28 -3.81 29.20
N PHE A 134 -2.33 -4.44 28.68
CA PHE A 134 -2.27 -5.28 27.49
C PHE A 134 -1.82 -4.48 26.26
N ILE A 135 -2.45 -3.34 25.96
CA ILE A 135 -2.03 -2.50 24.83
C ILE A 135 -0.58 -2.04 24.99
N ARG A 136 -0.15 -1.66 26.21
CA ARG A 136 1.25 -1.32 26.44
C ARG A 136 2.20 -2.48 26.19
N SER A 137 1.79 -3.72 26.50
CA SER A 137 2.64 -4.89 26.27
C SER A 137 2.95 -5.12 24.78
N THR A 138 2.00 -4.80 23.88
CA THR A 138 2.22 -4.89 22.43
C THR A 138 3.17 -3.80 21.91
N LEU A 139 3.45 -2.76 22.69
CA LEU A 139 4.40 -1.69 22.37
C LEU A 139 5.79 -1.92 22.97
N SER A 140 5.99 -3.03 23.67
CA SER A 140 7.31 -3.39 24.20
C SER A 140 8.31 -3.66 23.07
N GLU A 141 9.60 -3.38 23.30
CA GLU A 141 10.64 -3.69 22.32
C GLU A 141 10.68 -5.16 21.94
N GLU A 142 10.50 -6.06 22.92
CA GLU A 142 10.49 -7.50 22.67
C GLU A 142 9.36 -7.89 21.73
N TYR A 143 8.15 -7.39 21.95
CA TYR A 143 7.02 -7.68 21.07
C TYR A 143 7.26 -7.09 19.67
N GLN A 144 7.64 -5.82 19.60
CA GLN A 144 7.84 -5.11 18.34
C GLN A 144 8.98 -5.70 17.50
N LYS A 145 10.08 -6.17 18.12
CA LYS A 145 11.23 -6.81 17.44
C LYS A 145 10.91 -8.19 16.84
N ASN A 146 9.78 -8.79 17.19
CA ASN A 146 9.35 -10.11 16.73
C ASN A 146 8.16 -10.06 15.76
N LEU A 147 7.75 -8.87 15.32
CA LEU A 147 6.74 -8.71 14.29
C LEU A 147 7.30 -9.10 12.92
N TRP A 148 6.44 -9.64 12.06
CA TRP A 148 6.77 -9.87 10.64
C TRP A 148 6.74 -8.58 9.82
N ASN A 149 5.86 -7.65 10.19
CA ASN A 149 5.74 -6.34 9.53
C ASN A 149 6.60 -5.28 10.21
N PHE A 150 6.72 -4.11 9.57
CA PHE A 150 7.38 -2.94 10.12
C PHE A 150 6.83 -2.61 11.51
N PRO A 151 7.69 -2.54 12.53
CA PRO A 151 7.28 -2.15 13.86
C PRO A 151 7.01 -0.65 13.90
N ILE A 152 6.08 -0.25 14.75
CA ILE A 152 5.74 1.15 14.98
C ILE A 152 6.68 1.82 15.99
N LEU A 153 7.44 1.01 16.75
CA LEU A 153 8.46 1.51 17.65
C LEU A 153 9.77 1.74 16.89
N ARG A 154 10.25 3.00 16.86
CA ARG A 154 11.45 3.39 16.11
C ARG A 154 12.69 2.56 16.47
N SER A 155 12.93 2.28 17.75
CA SER A 155 14.10 1.48 18.17
C SER A 155 14.04 0.02 17.69
N ALA A 156 12.84 -0.55 17.55
CA ALA A 156 12.65 -1.87 16.96
C ALA A 156 12.83 -1.81 15.43
N PHE A 157 12.30 -0.77 14.78
CA PHE A 157 12.45 -0.55 13.34
C PHE A 157 13.91 -0.44 12.95
N ASP A 158 14.67 0.44 13.61
CA ASP A 158 16.09 0.67 13.33
C ASP A 158 16.92 -0.61 13.56
N ALA A 159 16.57 -1.41 14.59
CA ALA A 159 17.24 -2.68 14.86
C ALA A 159 16.94 -3.74 13.79
N MET A 160 15.71 -3.79 13.26
CA MET A 160 15.35 -4.66 12.15
C MET A 160 16.01 -4.22 10.84
N ALA A 161 16.03 -2.90 10.56
CA ALA A 161 16.73 -2.33 9.42
C ALA A 161 18.21 -2.71 9.44
N GLY A 162 18.89 -2.53 10.58
CA GLY A 162 20.29 -2.91 10.72
C GLY A 162 20.55 -4.40 10.44
N LYS A 163 19.63 -5.28 10.83
CA LYS A 163 19.71 -6.71 10.48
C LYS A 163 19.49 -6.94 8.98
N ALA A 164 18.45 -6.34 8.40
CA ALA A 164 18.14 -6.48 6.98
C ALA A 164 19.24 -5.95 6.06
N MET A 165 20.03 -4.98 6.53
CA MET A 165 21.16 -4.41 5.80
C MET A 165 22.49 -5.14 6.07
N THR A 166 22.49 -6.22 6.86
CA THR A 166 23.69 -7.01 7.14
C THR A 166 23.74 -8.23 6.21
N GLN A 167 24.76 -8.28 5.35
CA GLN A 167 24.99 -9.41 4.43
C GLN A 167 25.85 -10.50 5.10
N GLU A 168 25.38 -11.74 5.07
CA GLU A 168 26.18 -12.91 5.41
C GLU A 168 26.92 -13.44 4.17
N TYR A 169 28.09 -14.06 4.38
CA TYR A 169 28.95 -14.57 3.30
C TYR A 169 29.39 -15.99 3.59
N GLN A 170 29.62 -16.78 2.54
CA GLN A 170 30.11 -18.13 2.67
C GLN A 170 31.51 -18.15 3.29
N THR A 171 31.73 -19.08 4.21
CA THR A 171 33.03 -19.28 4.87
C THR A 171 33.51 -20.72 4.69
N ASP A 172 34.82 -20.89 4.57
CA ASP A 172 35.47 -22.19 4.51
C ASP A 172 35.59 -22.83 5.92
N ALA A 173 36.14 -24.04 5.99
CA ALA A 173 36.33 -24.77 7.25
C ALA A 173 37.26 -24.06 8.26
N ASN A 174 38.01 -23.04 7.82
CA ASN A 174 38.91 -22.24 8.65
C ASN A 174 38.29 -20.88 9.03
N GLY A 175 37.06 -20.59 8.60
CA GLY A 175 36.37 -19.33 8.85
C GLY A 175 36.78 -18.18 7.91
N SER A 176 37.52 -18.46 6.84
CA SER A 176 37.85 -17.47 5.81
C SER A 176 36.73 -17.37 4.77
N GLN A 177 36.46 -16.18 4.25
CA GLN A 177 35.44 -16.00 3.21
C GLN A 177 35.80 -16.77 1.94
N VAL A 178 34.83 -17.47 1.37
CA VAL A 178 34.94 -18.09 0.05
C VAL A 178 34.76 -16.99 -1.00
N LEU A 179 35.70 -16.91 -1.94
CA LEU A 179 35.69 -15.92 -3.01
C LEU A 179 35.20 -16.53 -4.32
N ASP A 180 34.51 -15.73 -5.13
CA ASP A 180 34.11 -16.08 -6.48
C ASP A 180 35.27 -15.97 -7.49
N GLU A 181 34.99 -16.16 -8.79
CA GLU A 181 35.99 -16.10 -9.87
C GLU A 181 36.65 -14.71 -10.02
N ASN A 182 36.00 -13.64 -9.53
CA ASN A 182 36.50 -12.27 -9.55
C ASN A 182 37.27 -11.90 -8.28
N GLY A 183 37.25 -12.77 -7.26
CA GLY A 183 37.88 -12.53 -5.97
C GLY A 183 36.97 -11.85 -4.95
N ASP A 184 35.66 -11.78 -5.21
CA ASP A 184 34.69 -11.17 -4.32
C ASP A 184 34.06 -12.21 -3.37
N PRO A 185 33.79 -11.90 -2.10
CA PRO A 185 33.14 -12.83 -1.19
C PRO A 185 31.75 -13.26 -1.68
N ILE A 186 31.47 -14.56 -1.65
CA ILE A 186 30.19 -15.10 -2.11
C ILE A 186 29.11 -14.84 -1.04
N PRO A 187 28.09 -14.02 -1.33
CA PRO A 187 27.02 -13.75 -0.37
C PRO A 187 26.14 -14.98 -0.14
N ILE A 188 25.60 -15.11 1.06
CA ILE A 188 24.57 -16.10 1.40
C ILE A 188 23.21 -15.44 1.25
N SER A 189 22.37 -16.03 0.42
CA SER A 189 20.97 -15.64 0.32
C SER A 189 20.22 -15.96 1.63
N SER A 190 19.45 -15.01 2.11
CA SER A 190 18.62 -15.13 3.32
C SER A 190 17.23 -15.73 3.05
N GLY A 191 16.90 -15.99 1.79
CA GLY A 191 15.61 -16.53 1.37
C GLY A 191 15.37 -16.37 -0.13
N GLY A 192 14.13 -16.50 -0.58
CA GLY A 192 13.82 -16.26 -1.98
C GLY A 192 12.34 -16.28 -2.26
N MET A 193 11.94 -15.53 -3.29
CA MET A 193 10.56 -15.43 -3.73
C MET A 193 10.50 -15.54 -5.26
N SER A 194 9.41 -16.10 -5.77
CA SER A 194 9.10 -16.11 -7.21
C SER A 194 7.64 -15.70 -7.40
N TYR A 195 7.36 -15.04 -8.52
CA TYR A 195 6.02 -14.66 -8.94
C TYR A 195 5.54 -15.59 -10.06
N GLY A 196 4.65 -16.54 -9.73
CA GLY A 196 4.13 -17.50 -10.70
C GLY A 196 5.24 -18.41 -11.24
N ASP A 197 5.45 -18.38 -12.56
CA ASP A 197 6.46 -19.18 -13.26
C ASP A 197 7.81 -18.44 -13.45
N GLU A 198 7.99 -17.29 -12.79
CA GLU A 198 9.25 -16.52 -12.87
C GLU A 198 10.41 -17.23 -12.11
N PRO A 199 11.67 -16.99 -12.51
CA PRO A 199 12.83 -17.46 -11.75
C PRO A 199 12.78 -17.00 -10.28
N MET A 200 13.36 -17.81 -9.39
CA MET A 200 13.52 -17.42 -7.98
C MET A 200 14.42 -16.19 -7.87
N ILE A 201 13.92 -15.15 -7.22
CA ILE A 201 14.67 -13.99 -6.77
C ILE A 201 15.24 -14.33 -5.39
N GLU A 202 16.55 -14.50 -5.31
CA GLU A 202 17.25 -14.70 -4.04
C GLU A 202 17.29 -13.39 -3.24
N LEU A 203 17.08 -13.50 -1.93
CA LEU A 203 17.01 -12.36 -1.01
C LEU A 203 18.39 -12.07 -0.41
N TYR A 204 18.91 -10.89 -0.70
CA TYR A 204 20.17 -10.38 -0.16
C TYR A 204 19.92 -9.18 0.76
N ALA A 205 20.99 -8.67 1.38
CA ALA A 205 20.89 -7.51 2.26
C ALA A 205 20.31 -6.29 1.53
N VAL A 206 19.43 -5.57 2.21
CA VAL A 206 18.89 -4.29 1.75
C VAL A 206 20.04 -3.29 1.64
N THR A 207 20.15 -2.61 0.50
CA THR A 207 21.19 -1.60 0.30
C THR A 207 20.82 -0.29 1.01
N GLN A 208 21.82 0.54 1.30
CA GLN A 208 21.58 1.87 1.88
C GLN A 208 20.65 2.72 0.98
N GLU A 209 20.82 2.66 -0.34
CA GLU A 209 19.98 3.38 -1.30
C GLU A 209 18.51 2.92 -1.26
N GLN A 210 18.28 1.60 -1.19
CA GLN A 210 16.93 1.05 -1.06
C GLN A 210 16.27 1.47 0.26
N TYR A 211 17.04 1.41 1.35
CA TYR A 211 16.57 1.85 2.66
C TYR A 211 16.24 3.34 2.66
N ASP A 212 17.13 4.19 2.15
CA ASP A 212 16.93 5.65 2.10
C ASP A 212 15.70 6.01 1.27
N THR A 213 15.50 5.35 0.12
CA THR A 213 14.30 5.54 -0.73
C THR A 213 13.00 5.24 0.03
N VAL A 214 12.98 4.15 0.81
CA VAL A 214 11.78 3.78 1.59
C VAL A 214 11.61 4.71 2.80
N MET A 215 12.69 5.18 3.41
CA MET A 215 12.62 6.17 4.49
C MET A 215 12.08 7.51 4.00
N GLU A 216 12.49 7.98 2.83
CA GLU A 216 11.93 9.19 2.20
C GLU A 216 10.42 9.03 1.94
N LEU A 217 9.97 7.85 1.52
CA LEU A 217 8.55 7.55 1.35
C LEU A 217 7.80 7.59 2.70
N ILE A 218 8.34 6.96 3.74
CA ILE A 218 7.76 6.96 5.09
C ILE A 218 7.66 8.40 5.62
N GLU A 219 8.73 9.19 5.50
CA GLU A 219 8.79 10.55 6.04
C GLU A 219 7.92 11.55 5.27
N SER A 220 7.67 11.32 3.98
CA SER A 220 6.76 12.14 3.16
C SER A 220 5.29 11.74 3.29
N THR A 221 4.99 10.53 3.79
CA THR A 221 3.62 10.03 3.94
C THR A 221 2.94 10.68 5.15
N THR A 222 1.80 11.34 4.92
CA THR A 222 1.04 12.05 5.98
C THR A 222 -0.41 11.58 6.10
N ASN A 223 -0.83 10.69 5.21
CA ASN A 223 -2.18 10.10 5.21
C ASN A 223 -2.15 8.74 5.91
N PHE A 224 -3.30 8.40 6.49
CA PHE A 224 -3.58 7.08 7.01
C PHE A 224 -4.81 6.58 6.28
N LEU A 225 -4.75 5.34 5.79
CA LEU A 225 -5.85 4.69 5.12
C LEU A 225 -7.01 4.59 6.11
N ASP A 226 -8.08 5.30 5.78
CA ASP A 226 -9.28 5.39 6.59
C ASP A 226 -10.46 5.37 5.64
N TYR A 227 -11.28 4.34 5.70
CA TYR A 227 -12.49 4.33 4.89
C TYR A 227 -13.59 3.58 5.60
N ASP A 228 -14.80 4.10 5.43
CA ASP A 228 -16.02 3.43 5.84
C ASP A 228 -16.56 2.64 4.64
N GLN A 229 -16.79 1.34 4.85
CA GLN A 229 -17.26 0.45 3.80
C GLN A 229 -18.61 0.89 3.23
N SER A 230 -19.50 1.47 4.04
CA SER A 230 -20.80 1.97 3.61
C SER A 230 -20.63 3.22 2.73
N VAL A 231 -19.70 4.11 3.07
CA VAL A 231 -19.35 5.27 2.23
C VAL A 231 -18.81 4.79 0.87
N LEU A 232 -17.87 3.84 0.86
CA LEU A 232 -17.35 3.29 -0.40
C LEU A 232 -18.47 2.64 -1.24
N SER A 233 -19.39 1.91 -0.62
CA SER A 233 -20.55 1.34 -1.32
C SER A 233 -21.45 2.41 -1.93
N ILE A 234 -21.75 3.49 -1.19
CA ILE A 234 -22.52 4.64 -1.73
C ILE A 234 -21.82 5.24 -2.95
N ILE A 235 -20.50 5.45 -2.86
CA ILE A 235 -19.69 6.00 -3.95
C ILE A 235 -19.75 5.10 -5.18
N SER A 236 -19.48 3.80 -5.02
CA SER A 236 -19.49 2.85 -6.15
C SER A 236 -20.86 2.76 -6.82
N GLU A 237 -21.95 2.71 -6.04
CA GLU A 237 -23.33 2.66 -6.57
C GLU A 237 -23.66 3.88 -7.44
N GLU A 238 -23.37 5.07 -6.95
CA GLU A 238 -23.70 6.30 -7.68
C GLU A 238 -22.73 6.55 -8.84
N ALA A 239 -21.45 6.25 -8.66
CA ALA A 239 -20.43 6.38 -9.70
C ALA A 239 -20.72 5.49 -10.91
N ALA A 240 -21.36 4.33 -10.72
CA ALA A 240 -21.70 3.41 -11.80
C ALA A 240 -22.48 4.09 -12.95
N GLY A 241 -23.41 5.01 -12.64
CA GLY A 241 -24.15 5.75 -13.67
C GLY A 241 -23.28 6.67 -14.51
N TYR A 242 -22.29 7.35 -13.91
CA TYR A 242 -21.33 8.17 -14.66
C TYR A 242 -20.35 7.31 -15.49
N LEU A 243 -19.90 6.20 -14.90
CA LEU A 243 -18.95 5.28 -15.52
C LEU A 243 -19.56 4.56 -16.72
N ALA A 244 -20.86 4.23 -16.66
CA ALA A 244 -21.64 3.71 -17.79
C ALA A 244 -21.96 4.77 -18.86
N GLY A 245 -21.78 6.07 -18.56
CA GLY A 245 -22.09 7.18 -19.46
C GLY A 245 -23.53 7.69 -19.40
N ASP A 246 -24.34 7.21 -18.44
CA ASP A 246 -25.75 7.57 -18.28
C ASP A 246 -25.95 8.91 -17.55
N ARG A 247 -24.95 9.40 -16.82
CA ARG A 247 -25.00 10.63 -16.01
C ARG A 247 -23.77 11.51 -16.22
N SER A 248 -23.91 12.80 -15.94
CA SER A 248 -22.77 13.73 -15.90
C SER A 248 -21.95 13.56 -14.62
N VAL A 249 -20.70 14.03 -14.63
CA VAL A 249 -19.82 13.99 -13.45
C VAL A 249 -20.36 14.91 -12.34
N GLU A 250 -20.95 16.05 -12.71
CA GLU A 250 -21.53 17.03 -11.79
C GLU A 250 -22.81 16.51 -11.12
N GLU A 251 -23.64 15.77 -11.86
CA GLU A 251 -24.83 15.13 -11.27
C GLU A 251 -24.43 14.01 -10.31
N THR A 252 -23.50 13.16 -10.73
CA THR A 252 -23.04 12.01 -9.94
C THR A 252 -22.35 12.44 -8.65
N SER A 253 -21.43 13.40 -8.73
CA SER A 253 -20.74 13.96 -7.56
C SER A 253 -21.72 14.59 -6.56
N ARG A 254 -22.75 15.32 -7.02
CA ARG A 254 -23.82 15.85 -6.15
C ARG A 254 -24.65 14.77 -5.45
N LEU A 255 -24.95 13.66 -6.14
CA LEU A 255 -25.68 12.54 -5.55
C LEU A 255 -24.86 11.85 -4.46
N ILE A 256 -23.58 11.61 -4.73
CA ILE A 256 -22.63 11.04 -3.76
C ILE A 256 -22.53 11.96 -2.55
N GLN A 257 -22.27 13.26 -2.76
CA GLN A 257 -22.20 14.26 -1.69
C GLN A 257 -23.45 14.21 -0.80
N SER A 258 -24.63 14.21 -1.41
CA SER A 258 -25.91 14.19 -0.68
C SER A 258 -26.07 12.91 0.16
N ARG A 259 -25.87 11.72 -0.46
CA ARG A 259 -26.04 10.43 0.24
C ARG A 259 -25.01 10.23 1.34
N VAL A 260 -23.75 10.58 1.11
CA VAL A 260 -22.70 10.44 2.13
C VAL A 260 -22.91 11.46 3.25
N SER A 261 -23.31 12.69 2.95
CA SER A 261 -23.65 13.69 3.98
C SER A 261 -24.76 13.20 4.92
N LEU A 262 -25.80 12.57 4.37
CA LEU A 262 -26.88 11.97 5.15
C LEU A 262 -26.37 10.84 6.03
N TYR A 263 -25.57 9.92 5.47
CA TYR A 263 -24.98 8.81 6.24
C TYR A 263 -24.12 9.31 7.40
N ILE A 264 -23.24 10.29 7.16
CA ILE A 264 -22.39 10.86 8.22
C ILE A 264 -23.23 11.50 9.34
N GLN A 265 -24.35 12.14 9.01
CA GLN A 265 -25.25 12.73 10.01
C GLN A 265 -25.96 11.67 10.86
N GLU A 266 -26.25 10.50 10.30
CA GLU A 266 -26.88 9.37 11.02
C GLU A 266 -25.92 8.66 11.98
N GLN A 267 -24.60 8.81 11.81
CA GLN A 267 -23.59 8.22 12.70
C GLN A 267 -23.27 9.07 13.94
N LYS A 268 -23.84 10.28 14.06
CA LYS A 268 -23.70 11.14 15.25
C LYS A 268 -24.69 10.77 16.35
#